data_AF-A0A258KEI6-F1
#
_entry.id   AF-A0A258KEI6-F1
#
_cell.length_a   1.000
_cell.length_b   1.000
_cell.length_c   1.000
_cell.angle_alpha   90.00
_cell.angle_beta   90.00
_cell.angle_gamma   90.00
#
_symmetry.space_group_name_H-M   'P 1'
#
loop_
_entity.id
_entity.type
_entity.pdbx_description
1 polymer ?
#
loop_
_entity_poly.entity_id
_entity_poly.type
_entity_poly.pdbx_seq_one_letter_code
_entity_poly.pdbx_strand_id
1 'polypeptide(L)'
;MEIVLLEKQHNRESFNSSTPLLDEYIKKQASQDVKRDLSACYVLTDNEGKVLAYYTLSSNSIPREGLPEELLKKLRLPPSYQNLPAIMLGRLAVDQEHKGKGYGKFLLQDAFEKCLLASDSIGSLAIIVDPIDDSAVAFYKKYGFIVDQAFRSNEDVGRLITELREKGLHAVTYYYDLPFEPDYESLDNIKYLFKDRNTNWSLVDVIVAVGGGSVIDFAKGIATLINNHDAATTYKGFPKNLNPSIPIVAVPTTAGTASEVTFNAVFTDSKLGRKLGINTHNNFPVLAILDSNMTRNCPYAIALSSGLDALVHGFESFACK
;
A
#
# COMPACT_ATOMS: atom_id res chain seq x y z
N MET A 1 18.63 16.15 -13.45
CA MET A 1 17.52 16.54 -12.56
C MET A 1 17.94 16.13 -11.18
N GLU A 2 18.38 17.10 -10.39
CA GLU A 2 18.92 16.90 -9.04
C GLU A 2 18.05 17.68 -8.07
N ILE A 3 17.91 17.17 -6.85
CA ILE A 3 17.20 17.86 -5.77
C ILE A 3 18.25 18.54 -4.89
N VAL A 4 18.16 19.86 -4.79
CA VAL A 4 19.14 20.71 -4.09
C VAL A 4 18.46 21.57 -3.04
N LEU A 5 19.25 22.11 -2.10
CA LEU A 5 18.72 23.05 -1.12
C LEU A 5 18.27 24.36 -1.81
N LEU A 6 17.19 24.96 -1.33
CA LEU A 6 16.68 26.21 -1.88
C LEU A 6 17.65 27.38 -1.65
N GLU A 7 18.27 27.83 -2.74
CA GLU A 7 19.08 29.06 -2.81
C GLU A 7 18.40 30.21 -3.56
N LYS A 8 19.03 31.40 -3.54
CA LYS A 8 18.49 32.64 -4.14
C LYS A 8 18.35 32.59 -5.65
N GLN A 9 19.17 31.82 -6.35
CA GLN A 9 19.12 31.75 -7.82
C GLN A 9 17.92 30.95 -8.35
N HIS A 10 17.22 30.18 -7.52
CA HIS A 10 16.10 29.36 -7.98
C HIS A 10 14.86 30.20 -8.30
N ASN A 11 14.38 30.08 -9.53
CA ASN A 11 13.20 30.80 -9.99
C ASN A 11 11.93 30.07 -9.57
N ARG A 12 11.12 30.73 -8.73
CA ARG A 12 9.90 30.19 -8.12
C ARG A 12 8.65 31.04 -8.36
N GLU A 13 8.79 32.19 -9.02
CA GLU A 13 7.70 33.16 -9.23
C GLU A 13 6.50 32.55 -9.97
N SER A 14 6.79 31.65 -10.92
CA SER A 14 5.78 30.98 -11.75
C SER A 14 5.20 29.70 -11.13
N PHE A 15 5.71 29.23 -9.98
CA PHE A 15 5.28 27.95 -9.40
C PHE A 15 3.78 27.93 -9.09
N ASN A 16 3.09 26.85 -9.48
CA ASN A 16 1.66 26.68 -9.20
C ASN A 16 1.34 25.19 -9.00
N SER A 17 1.01 24.78 -7.78
CA SER A 17 0.66 23.40 -7.42
C SER A 17 -0.85 23.14 -7.35
N SER A 18 -1.66 24.15 -7.71
CA SER A 18 -3.11 24.19 -7.52
C SER A 18 -3.56 24.30 -6.05
N THR A 19 -2.62 24.42 -5.10
CA THR A 19 -2.89 24.59 -3.68
C THR A 19 -2.30 25.94 -3.22
N PRO A 20 -3.12 27.00 -3.09
CA PRO A 20 -2.62 28.36 -2.85
C PRO A 20 -1.68 28.49 -1.66
N LEU A 21 -1.93 27.76 -0.56
CA LEU A 21 -1.08 27.78 0.63
C LEU A 21 0.34 27.26 0.36
N LEU A 22 0.51 26.27 -0.52
CA LEU A 22 1.82 25.74 -0.89
C LEU A 22 2.53 26.69 -1.86
N ASP A 23 1.78 27.30 -2.78
CA ASP A 23 2.31 28.24 -3.76
C ASP A 23 2.80 29.54 -3.11
N GLU A 24 2.01 30.09 -2.18
CA GLU A 24 2.40 31.28 -1.43
C GLU A 24 3.62 31.01 -0.55
N TYR A 25 3.67 29.83 0.05
CA TYR A 25 4.80 29.44 0.90
C TYR A 25 6.12 29.46 0.14
N ILE A 26 6.21 28.74 -0.99
CA ILE A 26 7.48 28.62 -1.71
C ILE A 26 7.94 29.98 -2.25
N LYS A 27 7.01 30.82 -2.72
CA LYS A 27 7.30 32.15 -3.28
C LYS A 27 7.73 33.17 -2.23
N LYS A 28 7.02 33.25 -1.11
CA LYS A 28 7.15 34.37 -0.15
C LYS A 28 7.86 34.02 1.15
N GLN A 29 7.73 32.77 1.62
CA GLN A 29 8.10 32.39 2.98
C GLN A 29 9.32 31.46 3.05
N ALA A 30 9.46 30.50 2.13
CA ALA A 30 10.45 29.43 2.24
C ALA A 30 11.91 29.90 2.46
N SER A 31 12.34 30.98 1.80
CA SER A 31 13.71 31.51 2.00
C SER A 31 13.92 32.13 3.37
N GLN A 32 12.86 32.68 3.99
CA GLN A 32 12.94 33.22 5.34
C GLN A 32 13.09 32.10 6.36
N ASP A 33 12.34 31.01 6.18
CA ASP A 33 12.40 29.83 7.03
C ASP A 33 13.77 29.15 6.93
N VAL A 34 14.30 28.97 5.72
CA VAL A 34 15.66 28.43 5.49
C VAL A 34 16.71 29.32 6.14
N LYS A 35 16.63 30.65 5.96
CA LYS A 35 17.60 31.59 6.56
C LYS A 35 17.58 31.61 8.09
N ARG A 36 16.44 31.26 8.70
CA ARG A 36 16.24 31.24 10.16
C ARG A 36 16.40 29.84 10.76
N ASP A 37 16.84 28.86 9.96
CA ASP A 37 16.98 27.46 10.36
C ASP A 37 15.68 26.84 10.91
N LEU A 38 14.52 27.33 10.45
CA LEU A 38 13.21 26.81 10.85
C LEU A 38 12.81 25.57 10.05
N SER A 39 13.27 25.48 8.81
CA SER A 39 13.09 24.31 7.95
C SER A 39 14.12 24.30 6.83
N ALA A 40 14.61 23.12 6.47
CA ALA A 40 15.32 22.92 5.21
C ALA A 40 14.29 22.78 4.08
N CYS A 41 14.43 23.57 3.01
CA CYS A 41 13.59 23.47 1.83
C CYS A 41 14.43 22.95 0.66
N TYR A 42 13.98 21.86 0.05
CA TYR A 42 14.64 21.22 -1.09
C TYR A 42 13.78 21.41 -2.34
N VAL A 43 14.44 21.72 -3.46
CA VAL A 43 13.80 21.99 -4.74
C VAL A 43 14.35 21.10 -5.83
N LEU A 44 13.45 20.64 -6.69
CA LEU A 44 13.77 20.05 -7.99
C LEU A 44 13.67 21.14 -9.05
N THR A 45 14.72 21.32 -9.85
CA THR A 45 14.79 22.37 -10.89
C THR A 45 15.01 21.81 -12.29
N ASP A 46 14.66 22.61 -13.30
CA ASP A 46 15.12 22.40 -14.66
C ASP A 46 16.53 23.00 -14.90
N ASN A 47 17.03 22.88 -16.13
CA ASN A 47 18.36 23.36 -16.51
C ASN A 47 18.48 24.90 -16.46
N GLU A 48 17.37 25.62 -16.40
CA GLU A 48 17.32 27.09 -16.31
C GLU A 48 17.11 27.58 -14.87
N GLY A 49 17.01 26.66 -13.90
CA GLY A 49 16.84 26.96 -12.49
C GLY A 49 15.38 27.24 -12.09
N LYS A 50 14.40 26.96 -12.95
CA LYS A 50 12.96 27.04 -12.60
C LYS A 50 12.62 25.87 -11.67
N VAL A 51 11.93 26.18 -10.56
CA VAL A 51 11.47 25.18 -9.60
C VAL A 51 10.27 24.41 -10.17
N LEU A 52 10.39 23.08 -10.24
CA LEU A 52 9.38 22.16 -10.77
C LEU A 52 8.60 21.47 -9.64
N ALA A 53 9.25 21.24 -8.51
CA ALA A 53 8.66 20.62 -7.32
C ALA A 53 9.52 20.96 -6.10
N TYR A 54 8.94 20.90 -4.90
CA TYR A 54 9.69 21.13 -3.66
C TYR A 54 9.14 20.33 -2.49
N TYR A 55 9.97 20.13 -1.47
CA TYR A 55 9.52 19.70 -0.15
C TYR A 55 10.31 20.36 0.99
N THR A 56 9.84 20.22 2.22
CA THR A 56 10.52 20.76 3.41
C THR A 56 10.70 19.72 4.51
N LEU A 57 11.86 19.76 5.18
CA LEU A 57 12.14 19.00 6.39
C LEU A 57 12.39 19.94 7.57
N SER A 58 11.91 19.56 8.75
CA SER A 58 12.25 20.25 10.00
C SER A 58 12.29 19.26 11.16
N SER A 59 13.02 19.63 12.21
CA SER A 59 12.97 18.89 13.47
C SER A 59 11.59 19.01 14.10
N ASN A 60 11.07 17.92 14.64
CA ASN A 60 9.80 17.94 15.37
C ASN A 60 9.82 16.93 16.53
N SER A 61 8.80 16.97 17.36
CA SER A 61 8.58 15.99 18.40
C SER A 61 7.14 15.54 18.42
N ILE A 62 6.92 14.24 18.62
CA ILE A 62 5.58 13.67 18.73
C ILE A 62 5.24 13.59 20.22
N PRO A 63 4.17 14.26 20.69
CA PRO A 63 3.67 14.09 22.04
C PRO A 63 3.23 12.64 22.27
N ARG A 64 3.72 12.03 23.36
CA ARG A 64 3.36 10.66 23.73
C ARG A 64 1.85 10.49 23.91
N GLU A 65 1.19 11.50 24.47
CA GLU A 65 -0.25 11.51 24.77
C GLU A 65 -1.12 11.31 23.52
N GLY A 66 -0.64 11.74 22.36
CA GLY A 66 -1.35 11.58 21.09
C GLY A 66 -1.09 10.25 20.37
N LEU A 67 -0.24 9.38 20.92
CA LEU A 67 0.14 8.13 20.28
C LEU A 67 -0.75 6.96 20.70
N PRO A 68 -1.14 6.07 19.77
CA PRO A 68 -1.88 4.86 20.10
C PRO A 68 -1.14 4.01 21.13
N GLU A 69 -1.84 3.51 22.15
CA GLU A 69 -1.23 2.68 23.20
C GLU A 69 -0.48 1.46 22.65
N GLU A 70 -0.97 0.85 21.56
CA GLU A 70 -0.31 -0.28 20.91
C GLU A 70 1.08 0.09 20.38
N LEU A 71 1.22 1.29 19.80
CA LEU A 71 2.50 1.80 19.31
C LEU A 71 3.46 2.04 20.47
N LEU A 72 2.98 2.63 21.57
CA LEU A 72 3.78 2.87 22.78
C LEU A 72 4.28 1.56 23.41
N LYS A 73 3.44 0.50 23.43
CA LYS A 73 3.83 -0.85 23.89
C LYS A 73 4.90 -1.47 22.98
N LYS A 74 4.75 -1.34 21.66
CA LYS A 74 5.72 -1.87 20.67
C LYS A 74 7.08 -1.20 20.78
N LEU A 75 7.09 0.12 20.96
CA LEU A 75 8.32 0.92 21.10
C LEU A 75 9.03 0.68 22.44
N ARG A 76 8.36 0.06 23.43
CA ARG A 76 8.89 -0.24 24.78
C ARG A 76 9.50 1.00 25.47
N LEU A 77 8.94 2.18 25.20
CA LEU A 77 9.45 3.44 25.71
C LEU A 77 8.96 3.69 27.15
N PRO A 78 9.85 4.02 28.09
CA PRO A 78 9.47 4.34 29.46
C PRO A 78 8.44 5.49 29.52
N PRO A 79 7.50 5.48 30.49
CA PRO A 79 6.49 6.53 30.63
C PRO A 79 7.05 7.94 30.81
N SER A 80 8.32 8.07 31.22
CA SER A 80 9.02 9.36 31.36
C SER A 80 9.32 10.06 30.04
N TYR A 81 9.24 9.36 28.90
CA TYR A 81 9.50 9.95 27.57
C TYR A 81 8.23 10.60 27.03
N GLN A 82 8.05 11.88 27.35
CA GLN A 82 6.84 12.64 27.00
C GLN A 82 6.80 13.10 25.54
N ASN A 83 7.97 13.35 24.93
CA ASN A 83 8.10 13.82 23.57
C ASN A 83 9.11 12.94 22.82
N LEU A 84 8.68 12.35 21.71
CA LEU A 84 9.52 11.46 20.92
C LEU A 84 10.16 12.24 19.76
N PRO A 85 11.49 12.10 19.53
CA PRO A 85 12.15 12.82 18.46
C PRO A 85 11.63 12.34 17.10
N ALA A 86 11.28 13.28 16.24
CA ALA A 86 10.81 13.01 14.89
C ALA A 86 11.34 14.04 13.90
N ILE A 87 11.29 13.69 12.62
CA ILE A 87 11.50 14.65 11.53
C ILE A 87 10.14 14.90 10.89
N MET A 88 9.77 16.16 10.72
CA MET A 88 8.56 16.56 10.01
C MET A 88 8.87 16.71 8.52
N LEU A 89 8.19 15.93 7.69
CA LEU A 89 8.04 16.19 6.27
C LEU A 89 6.83 17.10 6.10
N GLY A 90 7.09 18.41 6.07
CA GLY A 90 6.05 19.43 6.16
C GLY A 90 5.30 19.62 4.85
N ARG A 91 5.83 20.48 3.98
CA ARG A 91 5.22 20.81 2.69
C ARG A 91 5.86 19.95 1.61
N LEU A 92 5.06 19.42 0.70
CA LEU A 92 5.49 18.73 -0.51
C LEU A 92 4.55 19.13 -1.63
N ALA A 93 5.09 19.65 -2.73
CA ALA A 93 4.28 20.11 -3.85
C ALA A 93 4.99 19.89 -5.18
N VAL A 94 4.19 19.66 -6.23
CA VAL A 94 4.65 19.55 -7.61
C VAL A 94 3.90 20.58 -8.43
N ASP A 95 4.62 21.31 -9.28
CA ASP A 95 4.05 22.28 -10.21
C ASP A 95 3.04 21.59 -11.16
N GLN A 96 1.96 22.30 -11.50
CA GLN A 96 0.82 21.79 -12.24
C GLN A 96 1.20 21.35 -13.67
N GLU A 97 2.14 22.04 -14.32
CA GLU A 97 2.68 21.64 -15.64
C GLU A 97 3.48 20.33 -15.58
N HIS A 98 3.78 19.87 -14.36
CA HIS A 98 4.66 18.73 -14.07
C HIS A 98 3.98 17.63 -13.26
N LYS A 99 2.69 17.80 -12.92
CA LYS A 99 1.89 16.72 -12.30
C LYS A 99 1.83 15.50 -13.22
N GLY A 100 1.80 14.31 -12.62
CA GLY A 100 1.80 13.03 -13.34
C GLY A 100 3.16 12.54 -13.85
N LYS A 101 4.23 13.36 -13.78
CA LYS A 101 5.60 12.97 -14.21
C LYS A 101 6.39 12.18 -13.15
N GLY A 102 5.77 11.83 -12.02
CA GLY A 102 6.41 11.05 -10.94
C GLY A 102 7.24 11.87 -9.94
N TYR A 103 7.36 13.19 -10.10
CA TYR A 103 8.21 14.02 -9.23
C TYR A 103 7.84 13.98 -7.76
N GLY A 104 6.56 13.87 -7.40
CA GLY A 104 6.16 13.73 -5.99
C GLY A 104 6.81 12.51 -5.32
N LYS A 105 6.85 11.36 -6.00
CA LYS A 105 7.49 10.14 -5.50
C LYS A 105 9.01 10.31 -5.39
N PHE A 106 9.61 10.96 -6.39
CA PHE A 106 11.04 11.24 -6.39
C PHE A 106 11.45 12.15 -5.22
N LEU A 107 10.66 13.19 -4.93
CA LEU A 107 10.86 14.03 -3.74
C LEU A 107 10.73 13.23 -2.44
N LEU A 108 9.74 12.32 -2.35
CA LEU A 108 9.51 11.53 -1.15
C LEU A 108 10.68 10.58 -0.85
N GLN A 109 11.24 9.96 -1.89
CA GLN A 109 12.43 9.11 -1.78
C GLN A 109 13.64 9.92 -1.28
N ASP A 110 13.89 11.07 -1.90
CA ASP A 110 14.99 11.97 -1.52
C ASP A 110 14.83 12.49 -0.08
N ALA A 111 13.59 12.79 0.32
CA ALA A 111 13.27 13.17 1.69
C ALA A 111 13.61 12.06 2.70
N PHE A 112 13.25 10.80 2.40
CA PHE A 112 13.53 9.67 3.29
C PHE A 112 15.02 9.38 3.41
N GLU A 113 15.77 9.46 2.30
CA GLU A 113 17.22 9.29 2.33
C GLU A 113 17.88 10.33 3.23
N LYS A 114 17.49 11.61 3.09
CA LYS A 114 18.02 12.69 3.94
C LYS A 114 17.59 12.54 5.40
N CYS A 115 16.37 12.11 5.67
CA CYS A 115 15.91 11.82 7.02
C CYS A 115 16.69 10.66 7.66
N LEU A 116 17.00 9.62 6.89
CA LEU A 116 17.79 8.48 7.35
C LEU A 116 19.22 8.92 7.70
N LEU A 117 19.87 9.66 6.80
CA LEU A 117 21.21 10.22 7.05
C LEU A 117 21.23 11.15 8.27
N ALA A 118 20.20 11.99 8.43
CA ALA A 118 20.07 12.84 9.61
C ALA A 118 19.88 12.01 10.89
N SER A 119 19.11 10.92 10.83
CA SER A 119 18.83 10.07 11.99
C SER A 119 20.07 9.46 12.62
N ASP A 120 21.13 9.21 11.83
CA ASP A 120 22.42 8.71 12.33
C ASP A 120 23.18 9.73 13.19
N SER A 121 22.98 11.04 12.91
CA SER A 121 23.73 12.11 13.58
C SER A 121 22.97 12.75 14.74
N ILE A 122 21.67 12.95 14.60
CA ILE A 122 20.84 13.68 15.59
C ILE A 122 19.82 12.80 16.30
N GLY A 123 19.61 11.56 15.85
CA GLY A 123 18.63 10.63 16.41
C GLY A 123 17.19 11.04 16.11
N SER A 124 16.47 10.24 15.33
CA SER A 124 15.03 10.41 15.09
C SER A 124 14.33 9.07 15.11
N LEU A 125 13.18 9.00 15.78
CA LEU A 125 12.39 7.77 15.89
C LEU A 125 11.43 7.59 14.71
N ALA A 126 10.99 8.70 14.11
CA ALA A 126 9.92 8.69 13.12
C ALA A 126 10.06 9.85 12.14
N ILE A 127 9.43 9.67 10.98
CA ILE A 127 9.09 10.76 10.08
C ILE A 127 7.58 10.98 10.20
N ILE A 128 7.16 12.21 10.43
CA ILE A 128 5.75 12.57 10.49
C ILE A 128 5.39 13.45 9.31
N VAL A 129 4.15 13.29 8.85
CA VAL A 129 3.52 14.08 7.80
C VAL A 129 2.21 14.61 8.34
N ASP A 130 1.84 15.83 7.94
CA ASP A 130 0.54 16.43 8.23
C ASP A 130 -0.16 16.72 6.89
N PRO A 131 -0.89 15.75 6.32
CA PRO A 131 -1.49 15.89 4.99
C PRO A 131 -2.51 17.03 4.97
N ILE A 132 -2.36 17.95 4.00
CA ILE A 132 -3.22 19.14 3.88
C ILE A 132 -4.65 18.82 3.41
N ASP A 133 -4.82 17.70 2.71
CA ASP A 133 -6.09 17.23 2.17
C ASP A 133 -6.09 15.71 1.96
N ASP A 134 -7.25 15.14 1.63
CA ASP A 134 -7.43 13.70 1.38
C ASP A 134 -6.61 13.18 0.19
N SER A 135 -6.30 14.04 -0.79
CA SER A 135 -5.45 13.67 -1.93
C SER A 135 -3.99 13.47 -1.47
N ALA A 136 -3.51 14.28 -0.53
CA ALA A 136 -2.21 14.11 0.09
C ALA A 136 -2.19 12.84 0.96
N VAL A 137 -3.28 12.51 1.67
CA VAL A 137 -3.39 11.23 2.39
C VAL A 137 -3.24 10.05 1.44
N ALA A 138 -3.93 10.06 0.29
CA ALA A 138 -3.83 9.02 -0.72
C ALA A 138 -2.41 8.90 -1.33
N PHE A 139 -1.70 10.02 -1.48
CA PHE A 139 -0.31 10.00 -1.95
C PHE A 139 0.64 9.23 -1.01
N TYR A 140 0.35 9.19 0.29
CA TYR A 140 1.16 8.45 1.28
C TYR A 140 0.77 6.96 1.43
N LYS A 141 -0.24 6.47 0.70
CA LYS A 141 -0.73 5.09 0.82
C LYS A 141 0.05 4.05 0.00
N LYS A 142 -0.10 2.78 0.39
CA LYS A 142 0.82 1.65 0.14
C LYS A 142 0.21 0.57 -0.78
N TYR A 143 1.02 -0.43 -1.13
CA TYR A 143 0.61 -1.65 -1.82
C TYR A 143 0.54 -2.82 -0.83
N GLY A 144 -0.50 -3.63 -0.91
CA GLY A 144 -0.62 -4.87 -0.14
C GLY A 144 -0.17 -6.07 -0.97
N PHE A 145 0.65 -6.96 -0.42
CA PHE A 145 1.00 -8.24 -0.98
C PHE A 145 0.43 -9.35 -0.11
N ILE A 146 -0.32 -10.27 -0.72
CA ILE A 146 -0.77 -11.51 -0.10
C ILE A 146 -0.14 -12.63 -0.92
N VAL A 147 0.85 -13.31 -0.32
CA VAL A 147 1.71 -14.25 -1.02
C VAL A 147 1.59 -15.62 -0.37
N ASP A 148 1.40 -16.68 -1.13
CA ASP A 148 1.47 -18.04 -0.61
C ASP A 148 2.81 -18.26 0.14
N GLN A 149 2.77 -18.83 1.35
CA GLN A 149 3.96 -19.09 2.15
C GLN A 149 4.99 -19.96 1.40
N ALA A 150 4.56 -20.83 0.46
CA ALA A 150 5.47 -21.59 -0.40
C ALA A 150 6.36 -20.70 -1.29
N PHE A 151 5.90 -19.48 -1.61
CA PHE A 151 6.62 -18.51 -2.42
C PHE A 151 7.43 -17.50 -1.60
N ARG A 152 7.48 -17.66 -0.27
CA ARG A 152 8.25 -16.77 0.61
C ARG A 152 9.74 -16.71 0.28
N SER A 153 10.31 -17.82 -0.18
CA SER A 153 11.72 -17.92 -0.59
C SER A 153 11.89 -17.93 -2.12
N ASN A 154 10.85 -17.61 -2.88
CA ASN A 154 10.92 -17.54 -4.33
C ASN A 154 11.67 -16.26 -4.75
N GLU A 155 12.72 -16.41 -5.56
CA GLU A 155 13.59 -15.31 -5.98
C GLU A 155 12.85 -14.27 -6.82
N ASP A 156 11.94 -14.68 -7.70
CA ASP A 156 11.19 -13.76 -8.57
C ASP A 156 10.23 -12.88 -7.75
N VAL A 157 9.52 -13.48 -6.79
CA VAL A 157 8.63 -12.74 -5.88
C VAL A 157 9.45 -11.81 -4.97
N GLY A 158 10.56 -12.29 -4.43
CA GLY A 158 11.48 -11.49 -3.61
C GLY A 158 12.07 -10.31 -4.40
N ARG A 159 12.45 -10.54 -5.66
CA ARG A 159 12.95 -9.53 -6.58
C ARG A 159 11.88 -8.50 -6.91
N LEU A 160 10.66 -8.93 -7.23
CA LEU A 160 9.54 -8.02 -7.50
C LEU A 160 9.28 -7.08 -6.32
N ILE A 161 9.19 -7.63 -5.10
CA ILE A 161 8.98 -6.82 -3.89
C ILE A 161 10.13 -5.84 -3.68
N THR A 162 11.38 -6.28 -3.92
CA THR A 162 12.57 -5.43 -3.82
C THR A 162 12.55 -4.30 -4.86
N GLU A 163 12.33 -4.61 -6.14
CA GLU A 163 12.28 -3.61 -7.22
C GLU A 163 11.16 -2.58 -7.03
N LEU A 164 10.00 -3.00 -6.48
CA LEU A 164 8.92 -2.08 -6.16
C LEU A 164 9.29 -1.15 -5.01
N ARG A 165 9.97 -1.67 -3.99
CA ARG A 165 10.50 -0.85 -2.89
C ARG A 165 11.56 0.15 -3.37
N GLU A 166 12.46 -0.28 -4.25
CA GLU A 166 13.47 0.59 -4.88
C GLU A 166 12.84 1.71 -5.70
N LYS A 167 11.65 1.48 -6.29
CA LYS A 167 10.86 2.50 -6.99
C LYS A 167 10.02 3.41 -6.07
N GLY A 168 10.28 3.37 -4.75
CA GLY A 168 9.59 4.18 -3.76
C GLY A 168 8.17 3.71 -3.42
N LEU A 169 7.80 2.48 -3.79
CA LEU A 169 6.50 1.90 -3.45
C LEU A 169 6.62 1.09 -2.16
N HIS A 170 5.99 1.56 -1.10
CA HIS A 170 5.94 0.82 0.15
C HIS A 170 4.97 -0.36 0.05
N ALA A 171 5.45 -1.54 0.46
CA ALA A 171 4.70 -2.79 0.41
C ALA A 171 4.45 -3.34 1.82
N VAL A 172 3.18 -3.64 2.14
CA VAL A 172 2.78 -4.47 3.28
C VAL A 172 2.65 -5.90 2.77
N THR A 173 3.43 -6.85 3.30
CA THR A 173 3.41 -8.24 2.82
C THR A 173 2.87 -9.18 3.91
N TYR A 174 1.84 -9.95 3.56
CA TYR A 174 1.34 -11.09 4.32
C TYR A 174 1.68 -12.38 3.59
N TYR A 175 2.28 -13.33 4.31
CA TYR A 175 2.49 -14.67 3.79
C TYR A 175 1.35 -15.57 4.26
N TYR A 176 0.57 -16.07 3.31
CA TYR A 176 -0.57 -16.95 3.55
C TYR A 176 -0.07 -18.36 3.89
N ASP A 177 -0.23 -18.75 5.15
CA ASP A 177 0.16 -20.05 5.70
C ASP A 177 -1.03 -20.83 6.26
N LEU A 178 -2.25 -20.41 5.91
CA LEU A 178 -3.49 -21.03 6.39
C LEU A 178 -3.75 -22.38 5.70
N PRO A 179 -4.34 -23.35 6.42
CA PRO A 179 -4.57 -24.69 5.89
C PRO A 179 -5.62 -24.68 4.78
N PHE A 180 -5.18 -25.07 3.58
CA PHE A 180 -5.91 -25.32 2.32
C PHE A 180 -6.97 -24.30 1.87
N GLU A 181 -7.98 -23.97 2.68
CA GLU A 181 -9.05 -23.05 2.31
C GLU A 181 -9.21 -21.92 3.31
N PRO A 182 -9.38 -20.69 2.82
CA PRO A 182 -9.64 -19.56 3.70
C PRO A 182 -11.03 -19.71 4.33
N ASP A 183 -11.17 -19.24 5.56
CA ASP A 183 -12.43 -19.18 6.29
C ASP A 183 -12.79 -17.72 6.62
N TYR A 184 -14.03 -17.49 7.06
CA TYR A 184 -14.47 -16.14 7.41
C TYR A 184 -13.70 -15.57 8.62
N GLU A 185 -13.23 -16.42 9.53
CA GLU A 185 -12.54 -15.99 10.75
C GLU A 185 -11.14 -15.47 10.45
N SER A 186 -10.39 -16.14 9.57
CA SER A 186 -9.08 -15.70 9.10
C SER A 186 -9.15 -14.36 8.37
N LEU A 187 -10.20 -14.10 7.60
CA LEU A 187 -10.43 -12.78 7.02
C LEU A 187 -10.57 -11.68 8.08
N ASP A 188 -11.41 -11.92 9.09
CA ASP A 188 -11.62 -10.97 10.19
C ASP A 188 -10.34 -10.75 11.02
N ASN A 189 -9.51 -11.78 11.17
CA ASN A 189 -8.24 -11.69 11.89
C ASN A 189 -7.17 -10.90 11.13
N ILE A 190 -7.08 -11.08 9.81
CA ILE A 190 -5.99 -10.56 8.98
C ILE A 190 -6.33 -9.22 8.30
N LYS A 191 -7.60 -8.86 8.11
CA LYS A 191 -7.99 -7.59 7.45
C LYS A 191 -7.31 -6.36 8.04
N TYR A 192 -7.01 -6.41 9.34
CA TYR A 192 -6.35 -5.33 10.07
C TYR A 192 -4.84 -5.17 9.80
N LEU A 193 -4.22 -6.06 9.02
CA LEU A 193 -2.88 -5.80 8.47
C LEU A 193 -2.93 -4.80 7.31
N PHE A 194 -4.07 -4.73 6.62
CA PHE A 194 -4.28 -3.90 5.43
C PHE A 194 -5.19 -2.69 5.69
N LYS A 195 -5.72 -2.60 6.91
CA LYS A 195 -6.70 -1.60 7.34
C LYS A 195 -6.41 -1.16 8.77
N ASP A 196 -6.56 0.12 9.06
CA ASP A 196 -6.44 0.65 10.42
C ASP A 196 -7.62 0.20 11.29
N ARG A 197 -7.32 -0.37 12.47
CA ARG A 197 -8.33 -0.89 13.42
C ARG A 197 -9.23 0.19 14.00
N ASN A 198 -8.73 1.42 14.14
CA ASN A 198 -9.38 2.48 14.92
C ASN A 198 -10.17 3.45 14.05
N THR A 199 -9.68 3.71 12.84
CA THR A 199 -10.24 4.68 11.89
C THR A 199 -10.97 4.02 10.73
N ASN A 200 -10.94 2.69 10.64
CA ASN A 200 -11.46 1.90 9.53
C ASN A 200 -10.91 2.29 8.15
N TRP A 201 -9.78 3.00 8.12
CA TRP A 201 -9.16 3.48 6.90
C TRP A 201 -8.31 2.40 6.23
N SER A 202 -8.29 2.38 4.89
CA SER A 202 -7.39 1.48 4.16
C SER A 202 -5.93 1.93 4.27
N LEU A 203 -5.03 1.00 4.61
CA LEU A 203 -3.58 1.23 4.61
C LEU A 203 -2.95 1.00 3.22
N VAL A 204 -3.70 0.38 2.32
CA VAL A 204 -3.25 0.02 0.97
C VAL A 204 -4.27 0.43 -0.11
N ASP A 205 -3.79 0.77 -1.29
CA ASP A 205 -4.67 1.17 -2.42
C ASP A 205 -4.95 0.03 -3.38
N VAL A 206 -4.13 -1.02 -3.34
CA VAL A 206 -4.24 -2.20 -4.21
C VAL A 206 -3.64 -3.40 -3.50
N ILE A 207 -4.20 -4.58 -3.76
CA ILE A 207 -3.64 -5.85 -3.32
C ILE A 207 -3.07 -6.61 -4.51
N VAL A 208 -1.85 -7.13 -4.37
CA VAL A 208 -1.23 -8.10 -5.27
C VAL A 208 -1.29 -9.47 -4.61
N ALA A 209 -2.06 -10.38 -5.20
CA ALA A 209 -2.23 -11.75 -4.73
C ALA A 209 -1.35 -12.71 -5.55
N VAL A 210 -0.42 -13.40 -4.90
CA VAL A 210 0.48 -14.37 -5.55
C VAL A 210 0.26 -15.74 -4.93
N GLY A 211 -0.41 -16.65 -5.63
CA GLY A 211 -0.74 -17.97 -5.10
C GLY A 211 -1.81 -18.70 -5.90
N GLY A 212 -2.28 -19.83 -5.38
CA GLY A 212 -3.43 -20.56 -5.97
C GLY A 212 -4.77 -19.89 -5.66
N GLY A 213 -5.86 -20.56 -6.04
CA GLY A 213 -7.23 -20.08 -5.83
C GLY A 213 -7.54 -19.63 -4.40
N SER A 214 -7.06 -20.38 -3.39
CA SER A 214 -7.23 -20.05 -1.97
C SER A 214 -6.64 -18.69 -1.58
N VAL A 215 -5.45 -18.36 -2.10
CA VAL A 215 -4.76 -17.09 -1.82
C VAL A 215 -5.46 -15.94 -2.52
N ILE A 216 -5.89 -16.14 -3.77
CA ILE A 216 -6.60 -15.14 -4.56
C ILE A 216 -7.97 -14.86 -3.94
N ASP A 217 -8.70 -15.89 -3.52
CA ASP A 217 -10.00 -15.73 -2.87
C ASP A 217 -9.86 -15.06 -1.50
N PHE A 218 -8.83 -15.41 -0.73
CA PHE A 218 -8.50 -14.67 0.50
C PHE A 218 -8.23 -13.19 0.22
N ALA A 219 -7.45 -12.87 -0.81
CA ALA A 219 -7.19 -11.49 -1.20
C ALA A 219 -8.46 -10.73 -1.61
N LYS A 220 -9.39 -11.38 -2.33
CA LYS A 220 -10.72 -10.81 -2.64
C LYS A 220 -11.51 -10.50 -1.38
N GLY A 221 -11.55 -11.43 -0.43
CA GLY A 221 -12.22 -11.23 0.86
C GLY A 221 -11.64 -10.04 1.62
N ILE A 222 -10.31 -9.95 1.74
CA ILE A 222 -9.63 -8.82 2.38
C ILE A 222 -9.95 -7.51 1.64
N ALA A 223 -9.87 -7.49 0.31
CA ALA A 223 -10.16 -6.33 -0.51
C ALA A 223 -11.59 -5.81 -0.32
N THR A 224 -12.57 -6.71 -0.19
CA THR A 224 -13.96 -6.34 0.16
C THR A 224 -14.02 -5.76 1.58
N LEU A 225 -13.42 -6.41 2.57
CA LEU A 225 -13.54 -6.04 3.98
C LEU A 225 -12.80 -4.75 4.36
N ILE A 226 -11.85 -4.33 3.54
CA ILE A 226 -11.19 -3.03 3.70
C ILE A 226 -12.23 -1.89 3.65
N ASN A 227 -13.16 -1.94 2.70
CA ASN A 227 -14.20 -0.91 2.53
C ASN A 227 -15.56 -1.29 3.13
N ASN A 228 -15.72 -2.54 3.59
CA ASN A 228 -16.97 -3.07 4.16
C ASN A 228 -16.69 -3.67 5.55
N HIS A 229 -17.06 -2.97 6.61
CA HIS A 229 -16.39 -3.10 7.90
C HIS A 229 -16.99 -4.11 8.88
N ASP A 230 -18.15 -4.70 8.55
CA ASP A 230 -18.77 -5.70 9.41
C ASP A 230 -17.93 -6.99 9.46
N ALA A 231 -18.36 -7.94 10.28
CA ALA A 231 -17.79 -9.27 10.30
C ALA A 231 -17.90 -9.90 8.91
N ALA A 232 -16.89 -10.66 8.49
CA ALA A 232 -16.86 -11.30 7.17
C ALA A 232 -18.10 -12.17 6.93
N THR A 233 -18.62 -12.78 8.01
CA THR A 233 -19.82 -13.61 7.97
C THR A 233 -21.11 -12.87 7.59
N THR A 234 -21.17 -11.54 7.73
CA THR A 234 -22.31 -10.71 7.31
C THR A 234 -22.46 -10.67 5.78
N TYR A 235 -21.35 -10.87 5.05
CA TYR A 235 -21.29 -10.73 3.60
C TYR A 235 -21.41 -12.07 2.84
N LYS A 236 -21.88 -13.13 3.51
CA LYS A 236 -22.05 -14.47 2.93
C LYS A 236 -23.03 -14.47 1.75
N GLY A 237 -22.70 -15.25 0.73
CA GLY A 237 -23.48 -15.44 -0.48
C GLY A 237 -23.31 -14.27 -1.46
N PHE A 238 -24.41 -13.60 -1.77
CA PHE A 238 -24.48 -12.50 -2.73
C PHE A 238 -24.88 -11.21 -1.99
N PRO A 239 -23.95 -10.57 -1.25
CA PRO A 239 -24.25 -9.40 -0.45
C PRO A 239 -24.73 -8.23 -1.32
N LYS A 240 -25.69 -7.46 -0.79
CA LYS A 240 -26.21 -6.24 -1.41
C LYS A 240 -25.66 -5.01 -0.69
N ASN A 241 -25.63 -3.86 -1.38
CA ASN A 241 -25.20 -2.58 -0.82
C ASN A 241 -23.75 -2.57 -0.29
N LEU A 242 -22.85 -3.27 -0.97
CA LEU A 242 -21.41 -3.20 -0.66
C LEU A 242 -20.81 -1.90 -1.18
N ASN A 243 -19.90 -1.32 -0.40
CA ASN A 243 -18.91 -0.39 -0.92
C ASN A 243 -17.96 -1.14 -1.88
N PRO A 244 -17.44 -0.48 -2.93
CA PRO A 244 -16.50 -1.10 -3.86
C PRO A 244 -15.28 -1.72 -3.15
N SER A 245 -14.88 -2.93 -3.53
CA SER A 245 -13.61 -3.54 -3.08
C SER A 245 -12.43 -2.72 -3.61
N ILE A 246 -11.29 -2.70 -2.90
CA ILE A 246 -10.07 -2.13 -3.49
C ILE A 246 -9.56 -3.02 -4.66
N PRO A 247 -8.87 -2.45 -5.67
CA PRO A 247 -8.34 -3.22 -6.79
C PRO A 247 -7.44 -4.39 -6.39
N ILE A 248 -7.51 -5.48 -7.16
CA ILE A 248 -6.69 -6.68 -6.97
C ILE A 248 -5.93 -6.99 -8.26
N VAL A 249 -4.63 -7.24 -8.15
CA VAL A 249 -3.81 -7.85 -9.20
C VAL A 249 -3.56 -9.30 -8.81
N ALA A 250 -3.93 -10.25 -9.65
CA ALA A 250 -3.79 -11.68 -9.39
C ALA A 250 -2.62 -12.28 -10.19
N VAL A 251 -1.77 -13.04 -9.52
CA VAL A 251 -0.65 -13.80 -10.11
C VAL A 251 -0.83 -15.27 -9.71
N PRO A 252 -1.58 -16.05 -10.49
CA PRO A 252 -1.86 -17.44 -10.14
C PRO A 252 -0.60 -18.31 -10.20
N THR A 253 -0.45 -19.19 -9.21
CA THR A 253 0.66 -20.17 -9.14
C THR A 253 0.20 -21.60 -9.41
N THR A 254 -1.09 -21.79 -9.67
CA THR A 254 -1.71 -23.07 -10.08
C THR A 254 -2.51 -22.87 -11.36
N ALA A 255 -2.64 -23.93 -12.16
CA ALA A 255 -3.40 -23.91 -13.41
C ALA A 255 -4.72 -24.68 -13.24
N GLY A 256 -5.66 -24.09 -12.48
CA GLY A 256 -6.89 -24.78 -12.06
C GLY A 256 -8.10 -23.87 -11.92
N THR A 257 -8.26 -23.27 -10.74
CA THR A 257 -9.52 -22.68 -10.27
C THR A 257 -10.02 -21.48 -11.08
N ALA A 258 -9.14 -20.86 -11.87
CA ALA A 258 -9.42 -19.62 -12.60
C ALA A 258 -9.92 -18.48 -11.66
N SER A 259 -9.53 -18.51 -10.38
CA SER A 259 -9.93 -17.49 -9.40
C SER A 259 -9.49 -16.09 -9.84
N GLU A 260 -8.41 -15.97 -10.62
CA GLU A 260 -7.90 -14.74 -11.20
C GLU A 260 -8.84 -14.09 -12.24
N VAL A 261 -9.82 -14.82 -12.77
CA VAL A 261 -10.80 -14.33 -13.77
C VAL A 261 -12.26 -14.53 -13.32
N THR A 262 -12.49 -14.78 -12.03
CA THR A 262 -13.85 -14.94 -11.48
C THR A 262 -14.10 -13.96 -10.33
N PHE A 263 -15.36 -13.60 -10.14
CA PHE A 263 -15.79 -12.71 -9.06
C PHE A 263 -16.15 -13.45 -7.76
N ASN A 264 -16.26 -14.78 -7.82
CA ASN A 264 -16.50 -15.60 -6.65
C ASN A 264 -15.27 -15.56 -5.75
N ALA A 265 -15.48 -15.47 -4.45
CA ALA A 265 -14.43 -15.62 -3.44
C ALA A 265 -14.94 -16.61 -2.40
N VAL A 266 -14.40 -17.82 -2.39
CA VAL A 266 -14.96 -18.95 -1.62
C VAL A 266 -14.31 -19.05 -0.25
N PHE A 267 -15.13 -19.20 0.79
CA PHE A 267 -14.70 -19.33 2.17
C PHE A 267 -15.43 -20.45 2.91
N THR A 268 -14.71 -21.15 3.78
CA THR A 268 -15.31 -22.14 4.68
C THR A 268 -16.04 -21.45 5.83
N ASP A 269 -17.30 -21.83 6.06
CA ASP A 269 -18.05 -21.43 7.25
C ASP A 269 -17.95 -22.53 8.31
N SER A 270 -16.96 -22.40 9.20
CA SER A 270 -16.66 -23.40 10.24
C SER A 270 -17.84 -23.69 11.16
N LYS A 271 -18.79 -22.75 11.33
CA LYS A 271 -19.99 -22.94 12.15
C LYS A 271 -21.07 -23.78 11.45
N LEU A 272 -21.20 -23.64 10.13
CA LEU A 272 -22.21 -24.34 9.33
C LEU A 272 -21.66 -25.58 8.61
N GLY A 273 -20.34 -25.80 8.64
CA GLY A 273 -19.68 -26.94 7.99
C GLY A 273 -19.82 -26.95 6.47
N ARG A 274 -19.99 -25.78 5.84
CA ARG A 274 -20.18 -25.65 4.38
C ARG A 274 -19.40 -24.49 3.81
N LYS A 275 -19.13 -24.55 2.50
CA LYS A 275 -18.49 -23.47 1.75
C LYS A 275 -19.54 -22.52 1.22
N LEU A 276 -19.29 -21.23 1.39
CA LEU A 276 -20.08 -20.14 0.83
C LEU A 276 -19.09 -19.08 0.34
N GLY A 277 -19.52 -18.22 -0.58
CA GLY A 277 -18.67 -17.13 -1.05
C GLY A 277 -19.02 -15.77 -0.47
N ILE A 278 -18.13 -14.79 -0.67
CA ILE A 278 -18.50 -13.37 -0.71
C ILE A 278 -18.49 -13.00 -2.20
N ASN A 279 -19.66 -13.11 -2.85
CA ASN A 279 -19.75 -13.04 -4.31
C ASN A 279 -20.25 -11.67 -4.77
N THR A 280 -19.36 -10.89 -5.38
CA THR A 280 -19.69 -9.57 -5.95
C THR A 280 -18.83 -9.30 -7.16
N HIS A 281 -19.39 -8.67 -8.21
CA HIS A 281 -18.64 -8.27 -9.40
C HIS A 281 -17.43 -7.38 -9.09
N ASN A 282 -17.42 -6.69 -7.94
CA ASN A 282 -16.28 -5.88 -7.50
C ASN A 282 -15.03 -6.73 -7.14
N ASN A 283 -15.15 -8.05 -7.10
CA ASN A 283 -14.04 -8.96 -6.80
C ASN A 283 -13.24 -9.39 -8.03
N PHE A 284 -13.67 -9.03 -9.24
CA PHE A 284 -12.85 -9.29 -10.42
C PHE A 284 -11.49 -8.62 -10.24
N PRO A 285 -10.38 -9.38 -10.35
CA PRO A 285 -9.06 -8.77 -10.43
C PRO A 285 -9.00 -7.79 -11.60
N VAL A 286 -8.42 -6.63 -11.38
CA VAL A 286 -8.24 -5.61 -12.43
C VAL A 286 -7.16 -6.01 -13.43
N LEU A 287 -6.29 -6.94 -13.03
CA LEU A 287 -5.24 -7.52 -13.86
C LEU A 287 -4.93 -8.95 -13.37
N ALA A 288 -4.85 -9.89 -14.31
CA ALA A 288 -4.34 -11.23 -14.08
C ALA A 288 -3.02 -11.41 -14.85
N ILE A 289 -1.95 -11.83 -14.18
CA ILE A 289 -0.62 -12.03 -14.76
C ILE A 289 -0.33 -13.53 -14.78
N LEU A 290 -0.49 -14.14 -15.96
CA LEU A 290 -0.24 -15.56 -16.17
C LEU A 290 1.24 -15.76 -16.56
N ASP A 291 2.07 -16.10 -15.57
CA ASP A 291 3.48 -16.43 -15.79
C ASP A 291 3.74 -17.92 -15.50
N SER A 292 4.18 -18.66 -16.53
CA SER A 292 4.53 -20.07 -16.42
C SER A 292 5.61 -20.35 -15.36
N ASN A 293 6.53 -19.41 -15.11
CA ASN A 293 7.56 -19.55 -14.08
C ASN A 293 6.93 -19.66 -12.67
N MET A 294 5.80 -18.99 -12.45
CA MET A 294 5.09 -19.03 -11.17
C MET A 294 4.41 -20.37 -10.92
N THR A 295 4.10 -21.13 -11.98
CA THR A 295 3.52 -22.49 -11.87
C THR A 295 4.57 -23.60 -11.80
N ARG A 296 5.83 -23.30 -12.12
CA ARG A 296 6.90 -24.30 -12.29
C ARG A 296 7.19 -25.11 -11.02
N ASN A 297 7.10 -24.47 -9.86
CA ASN A 297 7.39 -25.08 -8.56
C ASN A 297 6.12 -25.62 -7.87
N CYS A 298 4.98 -25.66 -8.56
CA CYS A 298 3.75 -26.24 -8.02
C CYS A 298 3.97 -27.73 -7.70
N PRO A 299 3.71 -28.20 -6.47
CA PRO A 299 3.85 -29.61 -6.11
C PRO A 299 3.02 -30.50 -7.03
N TYR A 300 3.59 -31.65 -7.44
CA TYR A 300 2.96 -32.54 -8.43
C TYR A 300 1.50 -32.90 -8.11
N ALA A 301 1.20 -33.22 -6.85
CA ALA A 301 -0.16 -33.55 -6.43
C ALA A 301 -1.14 -32.38 -6.61
N ILE A 302 -0.70 -31.15 -6.33
CA ILE A 302 -1.49 -29.93 -6.50
C ILE A 302 -1.65 -29.62 -8.00
N ALA A 303 -0.59 -29.75 -8.80
CA ALA A 303 -0.63 -29.56 -10.24
C ALA A 303 -1.60 -30.54 -10.92
N LEU A 304 -1.56 -31.82 -10.54
CA LEU A 304 -2.47 -32.84 -11.06
C LEU A 304 -3.92 -32.55 -10.68
N SER A 305 -4.17 -32.24 -9.39
CA SER A 305 -5.53 -31.95 -8.91
C SER A 305 -6.10 -30.69 -9.56
N SER A 306 -5.30 -29.63 -9.68
CA SER A 306 -5.73 -28.36 -10.30
C SER A 306 -5.95 -28.50 -11.81
N GLY A 307 -5.10 -29.26 -12.51
CA GLY A 307 -5.30 -29.53 -13.94
C GLY A 307 -6.57 -30.33 -14.22
N LEU A 308 -6.90 -31.31 -13.36
CA LEU A 308 -8.16 -32.05 -13.46
C LEU A 308 -9.37 -31.15 -13.16
N ASP A 309 -9.25 -30.26 -12.17
CA ASP A 309 -10.28 -29.27 -11.84
C ASP A 309 -10.58 -28.34 -13.03
N ALA A 310 -9.54 -27.79 -13.68
CA ALA A 310 -9.70 -26.99 -14.89
C ALA A 310 -10.39 -27.76 -16.04
N LEU A 311 -10.05 -29.05 -16.20
CA LEU A 311 -10.69 -29.91 -17.21
C LEU A 311 -12.19 -30.09 -16.90
N VAL A 312 -12.53 -30.35 -15.63
CA VAL A 312 -13.92 -30.48 -15.19
C VAL A 312 -14.68 -29.18 -15.43
N HIS A 313 -14.13 -28.03 -15.05
CA HIS A 313 -14.73 -26.72 -15.36
C HIS A 313 -14.98 -26.53 -16.85
N GLY A 314 -14.05 -26.96 -17.71
CA GLY A 314 -14.21 -26.93 -19.16
C GLY A 314 -15.39 -27.79 -19.65
N PHE A 315 -15.52 -29.02 -19.14
CA PHE A 315 -16.63 -29.90 -19.47
C PHE A 315 -17.98 -29.39 -18.94
N GLU A 316 -18.04 -28.95 -17.68
CA GLU A 316 -19.25 -28.42 -17.07
C GLU A 316 -19.73 -27.15 -17.79
N SER A 317 -18.80 -26.26 -18.16
CA SER A 317 -19.12 -25.05 -18.93
C SER A 317 -19.58 -25.37 -20.35
N PHE A 318 -19.04 -26.43 -20.97
CA PHE A 318 -19.49 -26.87 -22.28
C PHE A 318 -20.88 -27.54 -22.23
N ALA A 319 -21.20 -28.23 -21.14
CA ALA A 319 -22.44 -28.98 -20.97
C ALA A 319 -23.58 -28.21 -20.26
N CYS A 320 -23.32 -27.00 -19.76
CA CYS A 320 -24.32 -26.22 -19.03
C CYS A 320 -25.45 -25.74 -19.96
N LYS A 321 -26.66 -25.55 -19.39
CA LYS A 321 -27.88 -25.17 -20.12
C LYS A 321 -28.04 -23.67 -20.29
#